data_AF-A0A819G3Z4-F1
#
_entry.id   AF-A0A819G3Z4-F1
#
_cell.length_a   1.000
_cell.length_b   1.000
_cell.length_c   1.000
_cell.angle_alpha   90.00
_cell.angle_beta   90.00
_cell.angle_gamma   90.00
#
_symmetry.space_group_name_H-M   'P 1'
#
loop_
_entity.id
_entity.type
_entity.pdbx_description
1 polymer ?
#
loop_
_entity_poly.entity_id
_entity_poly.type
_entity_poly.pdbx_seq_one_letter_code
_entity_poly.pdbx_strand_id
1 'polypeptide(L)'
;MSTLRAKAVLIGDEVHVAGNKDQWGRGGATSAEGKDSTSAGSSKKPVYGVIEFEQQGDTVVITGKIEGLSENTQHGFHIHEFGDVSNGCTSAGAHFNPHKKQHAGPEDTDRHVGDLGNIQTDANGVAAVNIKDKMISLNGEHSILGRCLVVHEKPDDLGRGGDDESKKTGNAGKRLACGIVGTVNPEKKMPSQQDTAIIRAVCVLKNGENNNIQGVIRFAQMIGLNQMKITGELQGLPTDRKLTFRIHEYGDLSNGSISTGNRFNPEQKSTSLSKDHTANVEGEYGNLQITPEGHAKIDIIDKRSTLFGPSSIIGRSIVITDEKEEDFTRIDTEENKGTATTNTNRLAAGVIGICP
;
A
#
# COMPACT_ATOMS: atom_id res chain seq x y z
N MET A 1 9.74 -0.36 30.80
CA MET A 1 9.98 0.10 29.42
C MET A 1 8.82 -0.41 28.57
N SER A 2 8.23 0.43 27.72
CA SER A 2 7.16 0.00 26.81
C SER A 2 7.74 -0.95 25.77
N THR A 3 7.10 -2.11 25.57
CA THR A 3 7.47 -3.04 24.51
C THR A 3 7.15 -2.40 23.16
N LEU A 4 8.15 -2.24 22.29
CA LEU A 4 7.91 -1.77 20.92
C LEU A 4 7.27 -2.90 20.12
N ARG A 5 6.21 -2.56 19.39
CA ARG A 5 5.49 -3.49 18.53
C ARG A 5 5.21 -2.86 17.18
N ALA A 6 5.24 -3.68 16.15
CA ALA A 6 4.94 -3.29 14.78
C ALA A 6 4.15 -4.40 14.06
N LYS A 7 3.55 -4.04 12.92
CA LYS A 7 2.78 -4.94 12.08
C LYS A 7 3.01 -4.63 10.61
N ALA A 8 3.08 -5.66 9.79
CA ALA A 8 3.00 -5.58 8.35
C ALA A 8 1.79 -6.37 7.86
N VAL A 9 1.01 -5.77 6.95
CA VAL A 9 -0.06 -6.45 6.23
C VAL A 9 0.45 -6.73 4.82
N LEU A 10 0.69 -8.01 4.52
CA LEU A 10 1.20 -8.47 3.23
C LEU A 10 0.05 -8.63 2.24
N ILE A 11 0.21 -8.08 1.04
CA ILE A 11 -0.76 -8.19 -0.06
C ILE A 11 -0.03 -8.63 -1.32
N GLY A 12 -0.67 -9.48 -2.13
CA GLY A 12 -0.09 -10.11 -3.30
C GLY A 12 0.37 -9.12 -4.37
N ASP A 13 1.55 -9.33 -4.96
CA ASP A 13 2.10 -8.50 -6.03
C ASP A 13 1.26 -8.58 -7.31
N GLU A 14 0.61 -9.70 -7.59
CA GLU A 14 -0.39 -9.79 -8.66
C GLU A 14 -1.60 -8.88 -8.41
N VAL A 15 -1.93 -8.66 -7.14
CA VAL A 15 -2.91 -7.66 -6.75
C VAL A 15 -2.28 -6.27 -6.89
N HIS A 16 -0.99 -6.06 -6.63
CA HIS A 16 -0.34 -4.76 -6.88
C HIS A 16 -0.07 -4.42 -8.36
N VAL A 17 0.07 -5.41 -9.25
CA VAL A 17 0.53 -5.28 -10.65
C VAL A 17 -0.59 -5.48 -11.67
N ALA A 18 -1.77 -6.00 -11.28
CA ALA A 18 -2.93 -6.18 -12.18
C ALA A 18 -3.44 -4.88 -12.83
N GLY A 19 -2.96 -3.70 -12.41
CA GLY A 19 -3.21 -2.42 -13.10
C GLY A 19 -2.30 -2.13 -14.29
N ASN A 20 -1.26 -2.95 -14.58
CA ASN A 20 -0.20 -2.59 -15.53
C ASN A 20 0.11 -3.64 -16.62
N LYS A 21 -0.76 -4.63 -16.86
CA LYS A 21 -0.62 -5.54 -18.01
C LYS A 21 -1.90 -5.64 -18.84
N ASP A 22 -1.77 -5.23 -20.09
CA ASP A 22 -2.70 -5.42 -21.17
C ASP A 22 -2.95 -6.91 -21.43
N GLN A 23 -4.10 -7.43 -21.00
CA GLN A 23 -4.68 -8.65 -21.56
C GLN A 23 -6.16 -8.44 -21.85
N TRP A 24 -6.45 -7.63 -22.87
CA TRP A 24 -7.66 -7.79 -23.66
C TRP A 24 -7.43 -7.31 -25.10
N GLY A 25 -7.32 -8.27 -26.03
CA GLY A 25 -7.71 -8.10 -27.42
C GLY A 25 -6.73 -7.43 -28.39
N ARG A 26 -5.93 -8.25 -29.09
CA ARG A 26 -5.85 -8.16 -30.56
C ARG A 26 -5.98 -9.54 -31.17
N GLY A 27 -7.22 -9.89 -31.49
CA GLY A 27 -7.48 -10.83 -32.57
C GLY A 27 -7.04 -10.18 -33.88
N GLY A 28 -5.96 -10.69 -34.44
CA GLY A 28 -5.50 -10.38 -35.79
C GLY A 28 -4.90 -11.66 -36.34
N ALA A 29 -5.66 -12.33 -37.20
CA ALA A 29 -5.24 -13.56 -37.86
C ALA A 29 -4.01 -13.31 -38.73
N THR A 30 -2.88 -13.95 -38.41
CA THR A 30 -1.93 -14.48 -39.39
C THR A 30 -1.32 -15.77 -38.86
N SER A 31 -1.40 -16.79 -39.70
CA SER A 31 -0.94 -18.16 -39.53
C SER A 31 0.58 -18.29 -39.49
N ALA A 32 1.12 -19.00 -38.49
CA ALA A 32 2.26 -19.91 -38.61
C ALA A 32 2.40 -20.76 -37.35
N GLU A 33 2.61 -22.06 -37.53
CA GLU A 33 2.60 -23.13 -36.54
C GLU A 33 3.77 -23.07 -35.54
N GLY A 34 3.52 -23.44 -34.29
CA GLY A 34 4.55 -23.71 -33.27
C GLY A 34 3.91 -24.12 -31.95
N LYS A 35 3.94 -25.43 -31.66
CA LYS A 35 3.33 -26.08 -30.49
C LYS A 35 3.80 -25.47 -29.16
N ASP A 36 2.87 -24.99 -28.35
CA ASP A 36 3.04 -24.95 -26.89
C ASP A 36 1.87 -25.66 -26.22
N SER A 37 2.21 -26.57 -25.32
CA SER A 37 1.28 -27.44 -24.60
C SER A 37 0.52 -26.62 -23.57
N THR A 38 -0.78 -26.44 -23.81
CA THR A 38 -1.75 -25.90 -22.89
C THR A 38 -1.80 -26.71 -21.59
N SER A 39 -1.40 -26.09 -20.47
CA SER A 39 -1.92 -26.45 -19.15
C SER A 39 -3.07 -25.51 -18.80
N ALA A 40 -4.22 -26.12 -18.50
CA ALA A 40 -5.48 -25.45 -18.20
C ALA A 40 -5.40 -24.60 -16.92
N GLY A 41 -6.12 -23.48 -16.93
CA GLY A 41 -6.08 -22.45 -15.89
C GLY A 41 -6.43 -22.94 -14.48
N SER A 42 -5.59 -22.58 -13.52
CA SER A 42 -5.97 -22.39 -12.12
C SER A 42 -5.99 -20.88 -11.87
N SER A 43 -7.11 -20.34 -11.40
CA SER A 43 -7.14 -18.98 -10.84
C SER A 43 -6.17 -18.93 -9.66
N LYS A 44 -5.00 -18.27 -9.82
CA LYS A 44 -4.05 -18.07 -8.72
C LYS A 44 -4.77 -17.36 -7.57
N LYS A 45 -4.76 -17.96 -6.37
CA LYS A 45 -5.27 -17.32 -5.16
C LYS A 45 -4.32 -16.16 -4.79
N PRO A 46 -4.84 -14.98 -4.44
CA PRO A 46 -3.98 -13.87 -4.02
C PRO A 46 -3.23 -14.26 -2.75
N VAL A 47 -1.93 -13.98 -2.73
CA VAL A 47 -1.12 -14.12 -1.50
C VAL A 47 -1.44 -12.97 -0.55
N TYR A 48 -1.68 -13.25 0.73
CA TYR A 48 -1.88 -12.22 1.74
C TYR A 48 -1.49 -12.71 3.14
N GLY A 49 -1.25 -11.80 4.07
CA GLY A 49 -0.91 -12.18 5.43
C GLY A 49 -0.82 -11.01 6.40
N VAL A 50 -0.76 -11.33 7.68
CA VAL A 50 -0.47 -10.36 8.74
C VAL A 50 0.70 -10.87 9.54
N ILE A 51 1.74 -10.04 9.64
CA ILE A 51 2.96 -10.32 10.38
C ILE A 51 3.14 -9.26 11.45
N GLU A 52 3.44 -9.71 12.65
CA GLU A 52 3.62 -8.91 13.84
C GLU A 52 5.07 -9.02 14.31
N PHE A 53 5.58 -7.91 14.80
CA PHE A 53 6.94 -7.77 15.30
C PHE A 53 6.88 -7.26 16.72
N GLU A 54 7.63 -7.90 17.62
CA GLU A 54 7.75 -7.48 19.02
C GLU A 54 9.23 -7.40 19.40
N GLN A 55 9.68 -6.22 19.83
CA GLN A 55 11.03 -6.04 20.37
C GLN A 55 11.10 -6.59 21.80
N GLN A 56 11.82 -7.69 21.98
CA GLN A 56 12.12 -8.31 23.27
C GLN A 56 13.62 -8.18 23.56
N GLY A 57 14.01 -7.08 24.21
CA GLY A 57 15.42 -6.78 24.42
C GLY A 57 16.14 -6.49 23.11
N ASP A 58 17.19 -7.25 22.81
CA ASP A 58 17.96 -7.20 21.56
C ASP A 58 17.36 -8.04 20.42
N THR A 59 16.30 -8.78 20.70
CA THR A 59 15.70 -9.73 19.77
C THR A 59 14.34 -9.22 19.29
N VAL A 60 14.07 -9.28 18.00
CA VAL A 60 12.72 -9.09 17.44
C VAL A 60 12.08 -10.45 17.24
N VAL A 61 10.92 -10.64 17.86
CA VAL A 61 10.06 -11.81 17.66
C VAL A 61 9.07 -11.49 16.56
N ILE A 62 9.05 -12.30 15.50
CA ILE A 62 8.23 -12.13 14.30
C ILE A 62 7.21 -13.27 14.28
N THR A 63 5.93 -12.94 14.32
CA THR A 63 4.85 -13.95 14.32
C THR A 63 3.73 -13.59 13.37
N GLY A 64 3.01 -14.59 12.86
CA GLY A 64 1.83 -14.31 12.03
C GLY A 64 1.50 -15.44 11.08
N LYS A 65 0.69 -15.11 10.07
CA LYS A 65 0.21 -16.07 9.08
C LYS A 65 0.19 -15.44 7.70
N ILE A 66 0.63 -16.20 6.71
CA ILE A 66 0.57 -15.85 5.29
C ILE A 66 -0.16 -16.99 4.57
N GLU A 67 -1.09 -16.65 3.69
CA GLU A 67 -1.98 -17.57 2.99
C GLU A 67 -1.92 -17.33 1.48
N GLY A 68 -2.37 -18.32 0.70
CA GLY A 68 -2.39 -18.24 -0.76
C GLY A 68 -1.04 -18.56 -1.42
N LEU A 69 -0.06 -19.02 -0.65
CA LEU A 69 1.24 -19.46 -1.16
C LEU A 69 1.13 -20.86 -1.79
N SER A 70 2.18 -21.28 -2.49
CA SER A 70 2.29 -22.65 -2.97
C SER A 70 2.32 -23.63 -1.78
N GLU A 71 1.66 -24.77 -1.93
CA GLU A 71 1.52 -25.78 -0.87
C GLU A 71 2.82 -26.55 -0.64
N ASN A 72 3.17 -26.81 0.63
CA ASN A 72 4.34 -27.59 1.03
C ASN A 72 5.69 -27.11 0.46
N THR A 73 5.86 -25.80 0.27
CA THR A 73 7.09 -25.19 -0.28
C THR A 73 7.72 -24.17 0.68
N GLN A 74 8.98 -23.86 0.42
CA GLN A 74 9.68 -22.76 1.08
C GLN A 74 9.63 -21.49 0.24
N HIS A 75 9.63 -20.35 0.92
CA HIS A 75 9.59 -19.03 0.32
C HIS A 75 10.58 -18.11 1.03
N GLY A 76 11.44 -17.44 0.25
CA GLY A 76 12.33 -16.40 0.77
C GLY A 76 11.55 -15.26 1.41
N PHE A 77 12.06 -14.72 2.51
CA PHE A 77 11.35 -13.79 3.37
C PHE A 77 12.30 -12.70 3.86
N HIS A 78 12.08 -11.46 3.42
CA HIS A 78 13.08 -10.40 3.57
C HIS A 78 12.46 -9.05 3.93
N ILE A 79 13.20 -8.25 4.71
CA ILE A 79 12.94 -6.81 4.82
C ILE A 79 13.67 -6.09 3.70
N HIS A 80 12.93 -5.33 2.92
CA HIS A 80 13.42 -4.50 1.83
C HIS A 80 13.63 -3.06 2.27
N GLU A 81 14.48 -2.33 1.54
CA GLU A 81 14.98 -1.02 1.94
C GLU A 81 13.89 0.04 2.10
N PHE A 82 12.95 0.11 1.16
CA PHE A 82 11.94 1.16 1.12
C PHE A 82 10.57 0.65 1.53
N GLY A 83 9.84 1.46 2.30
CA GLY A 83 8.39 1.30 2.53
C GLY A 83 7.57 1.85 1.38
N ASP A 84 7.92 1.50 0.14
CA ASP A 84 7.25 1.99 -1.06
C ASP A 84 6.59 0.83 -1.81
N VAL A 85 5.29 0.97 -2.03
CA VAL A 85 4.44 0.00 -2.76
C VAL A 85 3.77 0.64 -3.98
N SER A 86 4.26 1.80 -4.43
CA SER A 86 3.71 2.59 -5.56
C SER A 86 3.67 1.82 -6.89
N ASN A 87 4.63 0.93 -7.13
CA ASN A 87 4.69 0.01 -8.27
C ASN A 87 4.71 -1.44 -7.76
N GLY A 88 3.81 -1.73 -6.83
CA GLY A 88 3.77 -2.99 -6.10
C GLY A 88 5.05 -3.28 -5.35
N CYS A 89 5.37 -4.56 -5.21
CA CYS A 89 6.50 -4.98 -4.41
C CYS A 89 7.84 -4.63 -5.04
N THR A 90 7.87 -4.25 -6.32
CA THR A 90 9.08 -3.78 -7.01
C THR A 90 9.63 -2.51 -6.37
N SER A 91 8.76 -1.55 -6.01
CA SER A 91 9.17 -0.27 -5.40
C SER A 91 9.84 -0.41 -4.02
N ALA A 92 9.69 -1.56 -3.36
CA ALA A 92 10.35 -1.82 -2.08
C ALA A 92 11.89 -1.76 -2.14
N GLY A 93 12.48 -1.79 -3.35
CA GLY A 93 13.93 -1.68 -3.53
C GLY A 93 14.67 -2.99 -3.26
N ALA A 94 15.96 -2.91 -2.93
CA ALA A 94 16.79 -4.06 -2.57
C ALA A 94 16.50 -4.54 -1.14
N HIS A 95 17.16 -5.61 -0.69
CA HIS A 95 17.13 -5.99 0.73
C HIS A 95 17.68 -4.84 1.59
N PHE A 96 17.16 -4.69 2.80
CA PHE A 96 17.67 -3.68 3.73
C PHE A 96 19.10 -4.03 4.17
N ASN A 97 20.07 -3.27 3.67
CA ASN A 97 21.50 -3.55 3.80
C ASN A 97 22.32 -2.27 4.09
N PRO A 98 22.21 -1.69 5.30
CA PRO A 98 22.92 -0.46 5.66
C PRO A 98 24.45 -0.66 5.65
N HIS A 99 24.93 -1.89 5.85
CA HIS A 99 26.35 -2.24 5.97
C HIS A 99 27.00 -2.69 4.67
N LYS A 100 26.26 -2.69 3.55
CA LYS A 100 26.74 -3.13 2.23
C LYS A 100 27.38 -4.53 2.25
N LYS A 101 26.79 -5.45 3.01
CA LYS A 101 27.17 -6.86 3.07
C LYS A 101 26.63 -7.62 1.87
N GLN A 102 27.04 -8.88 1.72
CA GLN A 102 26.41 -9.82 0.80
C GLN A 102 25.18 -10.44 1.47
N HIS A 103 24.26 -10.94 0.64
CA HIS A 103 23.14 -11.72 1.11
C HIS A 103 23.63 -13.05 1.71
N ALA A 104 23.05 -13.46 2.83
CA ALA A 104 23.33 -14.73 3.47
C ALA A 104 22.14 -15.19 4.34
N GLY A 105 22.28 -16.33 5.03
CA GLY A 105 21.24 -16.88 5.89
C GLY A 105 21.13 -16.15 7.23
N PRO A 106 20.00 -16.30 7.94
CA PRO A 106 19.75 -15.52 9.15
C PRO A 106 20.71 -15.82 10.31
N GLU A 107 21.32 -17.00 10.35
CA GLU A 107 22.31 -17.35 11.39
C GLU A 107 23.74 -16.91 11.02
N ASP A 108 23.96 -16.41 9.80
CA ASP A 108 25.27 -15.95 9.34
C ASP A 108 25.54 -14.53 9.88
N THR A 109 26.78 -14.25 10.30
CA THR A 109 27.16 -12.94 10.87
C THR A 109 27.29 -11.84 9.81
N ASP A 110 27.72 -12.22 8.61
CA ASP A 110 27.88 -11.33 7.45
C ASP A 110 26.73 -11.54 6.48
N ARG A 111 25.58 -10.93 6.80
CA ARG A 111 24.35 -10.95 6.01
C ARG A 111 23.80 -9.54 5.82
N HIS A 112 22.78 -9.38 4.98
CA HIS A 112 21.98 -8.16 5.05
C HIS A 112 21.19 -8.14 6.36
N VAL A 113 20.91 -6.93 6.87
CA VAL A 113 20.05 -6.77 8.05
C VAL A 113 18.67 -7.38 7.79
N GLY A 114 18.14 -7.18 6.59
CA GLY A 114 16.83 -7.68 6.20
C GLY A 114 16.72 -9.16 5.84
N ASP A 115 17.79 -9.97 5.89
CA ASP A 115 17.74 -11.38 5.48
C ASP A 115 17.13 -12.26 6.58
N LEU A 116 15.86 -12.68 6.45
CA LEU A 116 15.18 -13.54 7.45
C LEU A 116 15.12 -15.01 7.02
N GLY A 117 15.69 -15.37 5.88
CA GLY A 117 15.73 -16.72 5.33
C GLY A 117 14.39 -17.17 4.75
N ASN A 118 13.97 -18.40 5.08
CA ASN A 118 12.80 -19.04 4.50
C ASN A 118 11.65 -19.21 5.49
N ILE A 119 10.42 -19.04 5.00
CA ILE A 119 9.19 -19.53 5.64
C ILE A 119 8.70 -20.79 4.94
N GLN A 120 8.03 -21.68 5.68
CA GLN A 120 7.51 -22.96 5.18
C GLN A 120 5.98 -22.92 5.14
N THR A 121 5.39 -23.37 4.03
CA THR A 121 3.94 -23.53 3.90
C THR A 121 3.50 -24.96 4.20
N ASP A 122 2.25 -25.09 4.67
CA ASP A 122 1.56 -26.36 4.83
C ASP A 122 0.85 -26.82 3.53
N ALA A 123 0.09 -27.90 3.63
CA ALA A 123 -0.70 -28.45 2.51
C ALA A 123 -1.89 -27.59 2.08
N ASN A 124 -2.15 -26.47 2.76
CA ASN A 124 -3.19 -25.50 2.39
C ASN A 124 -2.59 -24.21 1.81
N GLY A 125 -1.26 -24.15 1.63
CA GLY A 125 -0.57 -22.95 1.15
C GLY A 125 -0.50 -21.87 2.22
N VAL A 126 -0.48 -22.28 3.49
CA VAL A 126 -0.41 -21.41 4.66
C VAL A 126 0.95 -21.52 5.32
N ALA A 127 1.64 -20.39 5.51
CA ALA A 127 2.84 -20.30 6.33
C ALA A 127 2.49 -19.69 7.70
N ALA A 128 2.67 -20.46 8.77
CA ALA A 128 2.64 -19.96 10.15
C ALA A 128 4.04 -19.46 10.52
N VAL A 129 4.21 -18.15 10.61
CA VAL A 129 5.51 -17.51 10.86
C VAL A 129 5.77 -17.44 12.36
N ASN A 130 6.96 -17.87 12.77
CA ASN A 130 7.48 -17.73 14.13
C ASN A 130 9.02 -17.69 14.06
N ILE A 131 9.57 -16.49 13.93
CA ILE A 131 11.01 -16.25 13.75
C ILE A 131 11.50 -15.38 14.91
N LYS A 132 12.74 -15.58 15.33
CA LYS A 132 13.45 -14.69 16.25
C LYS A 132 14.70 -14.21 15.56
N ASP A 133 14.87 -12.90 15.47
CA ASP A 133 16.00 -12.30 14.79
C ASP A 133 16.69 -11.28 15.71
N LYS A 134 18.02 -11.25 15.70
CA LYS A 134 18.84 -10.37 16.55
C LYS A 134 19.49 -9.21 15.78
N MET A 135 19.32 -9.17 14.46
CA MET A 135 19.94 -8.16 13.60
C MET A 135 18.97 -7.04 13.28
N ILE A 136 17.70 -7.35 12.97
CA ILE A 136 16.67 -6.34 12.82
C ILE A 136 16.31 -5.72 14.18
N SER A 137 15.84 -4.48 14.15
CA SER A 137 15.32 -3.80 15.33
C SER A 137 14.06 -3.00 14.97
N LEU A 138 13.24 -2.66 15.97
CA LEU A 138 12.16 -1.68 15.84
C LEU A 138 12.59 -0.25 16.22
N ASN A 139 13.89 -0.04 16.44
CA ASN A 139 14.49 1.26 16.73
C ASN A 139 15.95 1.33 16.27
N GLY A 140 16.55 2.52 16.35
CA GLY A 140 17.96 2.71 16.05
C GLY A 140 18.31 2.51 14.57
N GLU A 141 19.58 2.22 14.31
CA GLU A 141 20.14 2.13 12.95
C GLU A 141 19.55 0.97 12.15
N HIS A 142 19.30 -0.18 12.80
CA HIS A 142 18.72 -1.37 12.15
C HIS A 142 17.19 -1.37 12.20
N SER A 143 16.57 -0.21 12.43
CA SER A 143 15.13 -0.06 12.47
C SER A 143 14.49 -0.49 11.15
N ILE A 144 13.51 -1.38 11.23
CA ILE A 144 12.70 -1.83 10.09
C ILE A 144 11.37 -1.08 9.97
N LEU A 145 11.08 -0.15 10.89
CA LEU A 145 9.87 0.67 10.81
C LEU A 145 9.87 1.53 9.54
N GLY A 146 8.75 1.55 8.83
CA GLY A 146 8.60 2.26 7.56
C GLY A 146 9.29 1.58 6.38
N ARG A 147 9.78 0.34 6.54
CA ARG A 147 10.32 -0.51 5.47
C ARG A 147 9.30 -1.56 5.04
N CYS A 148 9.55 -2.26 3.93
CA CYS A 148 8.67 -3.31 3.45
C CYS A 148 9.15 -4.70 3.88
N LEU A 149 8.24 -5.53 4.38
CA LEU A 149 8.42 -6.97 4.45
C LEU A 149 7.97 -7.59 3.12
N VAL A 150 8.71 -8.55 2.58
CA VAL A 150 8.44 -9.19 1.29
C VAL A 150 8.55 -10.71 1.43
N VAL A 151 7.59 -11.43 0.84
CA VAL A 151 7.65 -12.87 0.63
C VAL A 151 7.85 -13.17 -0.86
N HIS A 152 8.73 -14.12 -1.17
CA HIS A 152 9.17 -14.44 -2.52
C HIS A 152 8.60 -15.75 -3.08
N GLU A 153 8.74 -15.96 -4.38
CA GLU A 153 8.19 -17.09 -5.12
C GLU A 153 8.92 -18.41 -4.83
N LYS A 154 10.24 -18.34 -4.66
CA LYS A 154 11.11 -19.49 -4.50
C LYS A 154 11.74 -19.51 -3.10
N PRO A 155 12.29 -20.68 -2.69
CA PRO A 155 13.17 -20.73 -1.56
C PRO A 155 14.37 -19.81 -1.77
N ASP A 156 14.75 -19.12 -0.72
CA ASP A 156 16.03 -18.44 -0.57
C ASP A 156 17.15 -19.48 -0.42
N ASP A 157 18.19 -19.41 -1.28
CA ASP A 157 19.37 -20.26 -1.24
C ASP A 157 20.43 -19.82 -0.22
N LEU A 158 20.16 -18.73 0.52
CA LEU A 158 20.93 -18.19 1.61
C LEU A 158 22.34 -17.77 1.20
N GLY A 159 22.53 -17.34 -0.06
CA GLY A 159 23.84 -16.95 -0.60
C GLY A 159 24.72 -18.14 -0.97
N ARG A 160 24.16 -19.35 -1.03
CA ARG A 160 24.90 -20.62 -1.25
C ARG A 160 24.70 -21.21 -2.66
N GLY A 161 24.05 -20.50 -3.57
CA GLY A 161 23.74 -20.94 -4.94
C GLY A 161 24.93 -20.90 -5.92
N GLY A 162 25.98 -20.15 -5.60
CA GLY A 162 27.23 -20.13 -6.39
C GLY A 162 27.28 -19.12 -7.54
N ASP A 163 26.21 -18.36 -7.76
CA ASP A 163 26.14 -17.26 -8.73
C ASP A 163 26.04 -15.87 -8.06
N ASP A 164 26.10 -14.81 -8.86
CA ASP A 164 26.08 -13.42 -8.34
C ASP A 164 24.71 -13.00 -7.79
N GLU A 165 23.62 -13.59 -8.26
CA GLU A 165 22.27 -13.27 -7.80
C GLU A 165 22.00 -13.92 -6.43
N SER A 166 22.55 -15.11 -6.19
CA SER A 166 22.59 -15.75 -4.86
C SER A 166 23.15 -14.79 -3.80
N LYS A 167 24.26 -14.11 -4.09
CA LYS A 167 24.90 -13.14 -3.16
C LYS A 167 24.15 -11.81 -3.01
N LYS A 168 23.10 -11.57 -3.79
CA LYS A 168 22.29 -10.34 -3.75
C LYS A 168 20.91 -10.56 -3.16
N THR A 169 20.23 -11.63 -3.54
CA THR A 169 18.82 -11.86 -3.24
C THR A 169 18.49 -13.30 -2.86
N GLY A 170 19.51 -14.17 -2.78
CA GLY A 170 19.31 -15.57 -2.45
C GLY A 170 18.58 -16.36 -3.54
N ASN A 171 18.54 -15.87 -4.78
CA ASN A 171 17.80 -16.47 -5.88
C ASN A 171 16.30 -16.74 -5.59
N ALA A 172 15.71 -16.00 -4.65
CA ALA A 172 14.34 -16.22 -4.19
C ALA A 172 13.27 -15.88 -5.26
N GLY A 173 13.65 -15.30 -6.39
CA GLY A 173 12.76 -15.06 -7.52
C GLY A 173 11.79 -13.91 -7.27
N LYS A 174 10.59 -14.00 -7.89
CA LYS A 174 9.61 -12.91 -7.88
C LYS A 174 9.12 -12.61 -6.46
N ARG A 175 8.71 -11.36 -6.24
CA ARG A 175 8.06 -10.92 -5.00
C ARG A 175 6.59 -11.31 -5.10
N LEU A 176 6.12 -12.17 -4.21
CA LEU A 176 4.74 -12.64 -4.21
C LEU A 176 3.81 -11.73 -3.44
N ALA A 177 4.25 -11.15 -2.32
CA ALA A 177 3.50 -10.18 -1.54
C ALA A 177 4.44 -9.29 -0.73
N CYS A 178 3.96 -8.09 -0.39
CA CYS A 178 4.72 -7.13 0.41
C CYS A 178 3.80 -6.26 1.27
N GLY A 179 4.38 -5.63 2.28
CA GLY A 179 3.67 -4.73 3.18
C GLY A 179 4.60 -3.88 4.03
N ILE A 180 4.24 -2.62 4.23
CA ILE A 180 5.00 -1.68 5.06
C ILE A 180 4.88 -2.09 6.54
N VAL A 181 6.01 -2.13 7.23
CA VAL A 181 6.10 -2.37 8.68
C VAL A 181 5.75 -1.08 9.43
N GLY A 182 4.54 -1.00 9.97
CA GLY A 182 4.05 0.14 10.74
C GLY A 182 4.06 -0.11 12.25
N THR A 183 4.23 0.93 13.06
CA THR A 183 4.12 0.83 14.53
C THR A 183 2.69 0.52 14.96
N VAL A 184 2.51 -0.25 16.04
CA VAL A 184 1.18 -0.53 16.62
C VAL A 184 1.08 0.04 18.03
N ASN A 185 -0.13 0.41 18.45
CA ASN A 185 -0.36 0.88 19.82
C ASN A 185 -0.22 -0.30 20.80
N PRO A 186 0.75 -0.29 21.74
CA PRO A 186 0.98 -1.40 22.66
C PRO A 186 -0.15 -1.60 23.68
N GLU A 187 -1.02 -0.62 23.91
CA GLU A 187 -2.10 -0.66 24.90
C GLU A 187 -3.41 -1.28 24.38
N LYS A 188 -3.59 -1.38 23.06
CA LYS A 188 -4.74 -2.08 22.47
C LYS A 188 -4.41 -3.57 22.35
N LYS A 189 -5.08 -4.41 23.16
CA LYS A 189 -5.12 -5.86 22.91
C LYS A 189 -5.64 -6.08 21.49
N MET A 190 -4.83 -6.71 20.66
CA MET A 190 -5.21 -7.02 19.29
C MET A 190 -6.36 -8.05 19.29
N PRO A 191 -7.33 -7.94 18.37
CA PRO A 191 -8.46 -8.87 18.32
C PRO A 191 -7.97 -10.31 18.16
N SER A 192 -8.51 -11.24 18.94
CA SER A 192 -8.20 -12.66 18.88
C SER A 192 -8.67 -13.27 17.55
N GLN A 193 -7.71 -13.68 16.71
CA GLN A 193 -7.68 -14.76 15.70
C GLN A 193 -8.93 -15.29 14.96
N GLN A 194 -10.11 -14.65 14.97
CA GLN A 194 -11.31 -15.22 14.33
C GLN A 194 -12.20 -14.24 13.56
N ASP A 195 -11.81 -12.98 13.43
CA ASP A 195 -12.52 -12.04 12.56
C ASP A 195 -11.88 -12.08 11.16
N THR A 196 -12.69 -12.38 10.14
CA THR A 196 -12.38 -12.13 8.72
C THR A 196 -11.50 -10.88 8.59
N ALA A 197 -10.31 -11.01 8.01
CA ALA A 197 -9.30 -9.95 8.04
C ALA A 197 -9.89 -8.60 7.59
N ILE A 198 -10.09 -7.68 8.53
CA ILE A 198 -10.54 -6.31 8.27
C ILE A 198 -9.29 -5.45 8.14
N ILE A 199 -9.02 -4.96 6.94
CA ILE A 199 -8.01 -3.92 6.74
C ILE A 199 -8.62 -2.61 7.20
N ARG A 200 -7.93 -1.92 8.09
CA ARG A 200 -8.31 -0.58 8.54
C ARG A 200 -7.28 0.42 8.06
N ALA A 201 -7.73 1.60 7.69
CA ALA A 201 -6.87 2.72 7.37
C ALA A 201 -7.40 3.99 8.01
N VAL A 202 -6.53 4.98 8.18
CA VAL A 202 -6.86 6.28 8.74
C VAL A 202 -6.18 7.35 7.91
N CYS A 203 -6.92 8.40 7.63
CA CYS A 203 -6.41 9.65 7.10
C CYS A 203 -6.67 10.74 8.13
N VAL A 204 -5.61 11.42 8.56
CA VAL A 204 -5.71 12.61 9.40
C VAL A 204 -5.52 13.82 8.50
N LEU A 205 -6.54 14.66 8.40
CA LEU A 205 -6.49 15.89 7.60
C LEU A 205 -5.79 16.99 8.40
N LYS A 206 -4.82 17.64 7.77
CA LYS A 206 -4.18 18.86 8.28
C LYS A 206 -4.00 19.84 7.13
N ASN A 207 -4.25 21.12 7.40
CA ASN A 207 -4.03 22.19 6.42
C ASN A 207 -2.76 23.00 6.78
N GLY A 208 -2.11 23.55 5.74
CA GLY A 208 -0.90 24.38 5.79
C GLY A 208 -1.14 25.89 5.64
N GLU A 209 -2.32 26.37 5.20
CA GLU A 209 -2.63 27.80 5.15
C GLU A 209 -4.03 28.12 5.73
N ASN A 210 -4.07 28.97 6.76
CA ASN A 210 -5.22 29.41 7.59
C ASN A 210 -5.78 28.46 8.68
N ASN A 211 -5.16 27.29 8.91
CA ASN A 211 -5.23 26.49 10.16
C ASN A 211 -6.59 26.03 10.75
N ASN A 212 -7.74 26.17 10.11
CA ASN A 212 -9.01 25.82 10.78
C ASN A 212 -9.55 24.40 10.49
N ILE A 213 -9.26 23.81 9.32
CA ILE A 213 -9.85 22.51 8.94
C ILE A 213 -9.03 21.36 9.51
N GLN A 214 -9.69 20.52 10.31
CA GLN A 214 -9.11 19.32 10.90
C GLN A 214 -10.14 18.19 10.93
N GLY A 215 -9.66 16.96 10.90
CA GLY A 215 -10.55 15.82 11.01
C GLY A 215 -9.86 14.49 10.80
N VAL A 216 -10.56 13.42 11.16
CA VAL A 216 -10.09 12.05 11.02
C VAL A 216 -11.09 11.27 10.18
N ILE A 217 -10.61 10.68 9.11
CA ILE A 217 -11.37 9.75 8.26
C ILE A 217 -10.80 8.36 8.47
N ARG A 218 -11.69 7.39 8.65
CA ARG A 218 -11.39 5.99 8.91
C ARG A 218 -11.99 5.16 7.80
N PHE A 219 -11.24 4.16 7.38
CA PHE A 219 -11.62 3.20 6.37
C PHE A 219 -11.58 1.81 6.97
N ALA A 220 -12.57 0.98 6.67
CA ALA A 220 -12.59 -0.42 7.08
C ALA A 220 -13.09 -1.26 5.91
N GLN A 221 -12.27 -2.18 5.44
CA GLN A 221 -12.62 -3.10 4.37
C GLN A 221 -12.40 -4.54 4.82
N MET A 222 -13.43 -5.36 4.68
CA MET A 222 -13.34 -6.80 4.89
C MET A 222 -12.70 -7.44 3.65
N ILE A 223 -11.63 -8.20 3.84
CA ILE A 223 -11.04 -8.99 2.76
C ILE A 223 -12.09 -10.02 2.29
N GLY A 224 -12.33 -10.08 0.97
CA GLY A 224 -13.34 -10.94 0.35
C GLY A 224 -14.70 -10.29 0.11
N LEU A 225 -14.92 -9.05 0.58
CA LEU A 225 -16.09 -8.25 0.23
C LEU A 225 -15.68 -7.03 -0.59
N ASN A 226 -16.35 -6.79 -1.72
CA ASN A 226 -16.15 -5.60 -2.54
C ASN A 226 -16.91 -4.39 -1.97
N GLN A 227 -16.69 -4.10 -0.67
CA GLN A 227 -17.21 -2.91 -0.02
C GLN A 227 -16.28 -2.45 1.10
N MET A 228 -16.06 -1.15 1.17
CA MET A 228 -15.31 -0.46 2.19
C MET A 228 -16.23 0.51 2.91
N LYS A 229 -16.23 0.49 4.24
CA LYS A 229 -16.92 1.50 5.04
C LYS A 229 -15.96 2.65 5.33
N ILE A 230 -16.41 3.87 5.04
CA ILE A 230 -15.70 5.11 5.30
C ILE A 230 -16.49 5.89 6.34
N THR A 231 -15.84 6.24 7.44
CA THR A 231 -16.45 7.03 8.53
C THR A 231 -15.52 8.16 8.93
N GLY A 232 -16.03 9.32 9.32
CA GLY A 232 -15.16 10.41 9.72
C GLY A 232 -15.88 11.58 10.35
N GLU A 233 -15.10 12.44 11.00
CA GLU A 233 -15.56 13.67 11.63
C GLU A 233 -14.59 14.79 11.25
N LEU A 234 -15.15 15.88 10.71
CA LEU A 234 -14.43 17.05 10.24
C LEU A 234 -14.94 18.29 10.98
N GLN A 235 -14.05 19.26 11.23
CA GLN A 235 -14.33 20.51 11.92
C GLN A 235 -13.63 21.69 11.25
N GLY A 236 -14.12 22.89 11.52
CA GLY A 236 -13.58 24.15 11.00
C GLY A 236 -13.78 24.35 9.50
N LEU A 237 -14.77 23.66 8.93
CA LEU A 237 -15.16 23.79 7.53
C LEU A 237 -15.89 25.13 7.29
N PRO A 238 -15.56 25.88 6.22
CA PRO A 238 -16.34 27.03 5.77
C PRO A 238 -17.81 26.68 5.55
N THR A 239 -18.73 27.44 6.16
CA THR A 239 -20.17 27.17 6.12
C THR A 239 -20.88 27.81 4.91
N ASP A 240 -20.21 28.74 4.24
CA ASP A 240 -20.69 29.45 3.05
C ASP A 240 -20.32 28.75 1.73
N ARG A 241 -19.59 27.64 1.81
CA ARG A 241 -19.09 26.88 0.66
C ARG A 241 -19.69 25.48 0.61
N LYS A 242 -19.88 24.97 -0.60
CA LYS A 242 -20.19 23.57 -0.84
C LYS A 242 -18.91 22.79 -1.03
N LEU A 243 -18.58 21.96 -0.04
CA LEU A 243 -17.35 21.20 -0.01
C LEU A 243 -17.61 19.72 -0.24
N THR A 244 -16.65 19.05 -0.85
CA THR A 244 -16.58 17.59 -0.99
C THR A 244 -15.20 17.11 -0.53
N PHE A 245 -15.05 15.80 -0.39
CA PHE A 245 -13.74 15.18 -0.19
C PHE A 245 -13.50 14.16 -1.29
N ARG A 246 -12.25 14.10 -1.75
CA ARG A 246 -11.84 13.26 -2.89
C ARG A 246 -10.54 12.55 -2.56
N ILE A 247 -10.32 11.39 -3.18
CA ILE A 247 -9.01 10.72 -3.16
C ILE A 247 -8.19 11.27 -4.33
N HIS A 248 -6.96 11.68 -4.05
CA HIS A 248 -6.02 12.16 -5.06
C HIS A 248 -4.90 11.16 -5.32
N GLU A 249 -4.20 11.31 -6.43
CA GLU A 249 -3.21 10.35 -6.92
C GLU A 249 -2.07 10.11 -5.93
N TYR A 250 -1.56 11.16 -5.29
CA TYR A 250 -0.34 11.10 -4.49
C TYR A 250 -0.58 11.46 -3.02
N GLY A 251 0.12 10.77 -2.12
CA GLY A 251 0.25 11.13 -0.71
C GLY A 251 1.33 12.18 -0.43
N ASP A 252 1.78 12.92 -1.45
CA ASP A 252 2.75 13.99 -1.26
C ASP A 252 2.07 15.25 -0.71
N LEU A 253 2.52 15.66 0.49
CA LEU A 253 2.07 16.87 1.18
C LEU A 253 3.19 17.91 1.31
N SER A 254 4.28 17.80 0.53
CA SER A 254 5.42 18.72 0.51
C SER A 254 5.03 20.19 0.31
N ASN A 255 3.95 20.43 -0.45
CA ASN A 255 3.31 21.73 -0.62
C ASN A 255 1.81 21.66 -0.25
N GLY A 256 1.49 21.00 0.86
CA GLY A 256 0.12 20.82 1.34
C GLY A 256 -0.75 20.08 0.33
N SER A 257 -1.98 20.58 0.10
CA SER A 257 -2.95 19.98 -0.81
C SER A 257 -2.63 20.16 -2.31
N ILE A 258 -1.61 20.94 -2.64
CA ILE A 258 -1.24 21.24 -4.04
C ILE A 258 -0.41 20.09 -4.64
N SER A 259 0.46 19.47 -3.84
CA SER A 259 1.35 18.37 -4.30
C SER A 259 0.64 17.02 -4.47
N THR A 260 -0.65 16.93 -4.18
CA THR A 260 -1.38 15.65 -4.16
C THR A 260 -1.73 15.09 -5.54
N GLY A 261 -1.48 15.86 -6.61
CA GLY A 261 -1.83 15.48 -7.98
C GLY A 261 -3.32 15.66 -8.30
N ASN A 262 -3.80 14.94 -9.31
CA ASN A 262 -5.19 14.98 -9.74
C ASN A 262 -6.07 14.00 -8.96
N ARG A 263 -7.36 13.94 -9.29
CA ARG A 263 -8.30 12.96 -8.73
C ARG A 263 -7.82 11.55 -9.07
N PHE A 264 -7.78 10.69 -8.06
CA PHE A 264 -7.48 9.29 -8.29
C PHE A 264 -8.68 8.62 -8.96
N ASN A 265 -8.50 8.18 -10.20
CA ASN A 265 -9.45 7.33 -10.90
C ASN A 265 -8.89 5.89 -10.97
N PRO A 266 -9.49 4.92 -10.26
CA PRO A 266 -9.03 3.54 -10.29
C PRO A 266 -9.26 2.84 -11.64
N GLU A 267 -10.08 3.40 -12.53
CA GLU A 267 -10.47 2.80 -13.83
C GLU A 267 -9.82 3.46 -15.06
N GLN A 268 -9.33 4.70 -14.96
CA GLN A 268 -8.63 5.35 -16.08
C GLN A 268 -7.13 4.99 -16.09
N LYS A 269 -6.74 4.18 -17.08
CA LYS A 269 -5.34 4.01 -17.47
C LYS A 269 -4.77 5.38 -17.87
N SER A 270 -3.60 5.71 -17.34
CA SER A 270 -2.73 6.78 -17.85
C SER A 270 -2.51 6.60 -19.36
N THR A 271 -3.33 7.24 -20.19
CA THR A 271 -3.07 7.69 -21.57
C THR A 271 -4.37 8.21 -22.19
N SER A 272 -4.33 9.47 -22.63
CA SER A 272 -5.32 10.18 -23.47
C SER A 272 -6.70 10.55 -22.89
N LEU A 273 -6.90 11.86 -22.81
CA LEU A 273 -8.17 12.61 -22.75
C LEU A 273 -9.30 11.93 -23.55
N SER A 274 -10.40 11.58 -22.89
CA SER A 274 -11.68 11.31 -23.54
C SER A 274 -12.74 12.32 -23.08
N LYS A 275 -13.18 13.15 -24.03
CA LYS A 275 -14.23 14.19 -23.93
C LYS A 275 -15.64 13.61 -23.89
N ASP A 276 -15.97 12.72 -22.97
CA ASP A 276 -17.35 12.24 -22.84
C ASP A 276 -17.92 12.50 -21.44
N HIS A 277 -18.64 13.61 -21.33
CA HIS A 277 -19.21 14.19 -20.10
C HIS A 277 -20.65 13.72 -19.82
N THR A 278 -21.02 12.48 -20.12
CA THR A 278 -22.38 11.99 -19.86
C THR A 278 -22.46 10.51 -19.44
N ALA A 279 -21.72 10.13 -18.40
CA ALA A 279 -22.04 8.98 -17.57
C ALA A 279 -21.78 9.41 -16.11
N ASN A 280 -22.69 9.09 -15.19
CA ASN A 280 -22.57 9.41 -13.76
C ASN A 280 -21.12 9.22 -13.27
N VAL A 281 -20.40 10.33 -13.12
CA VAL A 281 -18.94 10.28 -12.95
C VAL A 281 -18.61 9.67 -11.62
N GLU A 282 -17.95 8.54 -11.70
CA GLU A 282 -17.55 7.75 -10.56
C GLU A 282 -16.42 8.43 -9.79
N GLY A 283 -16.70 8.91 -8.56
CA GLY A 283 -15.67 9.50 -7.70
C GLY A 283 -16.12 10.56 -6.68
N GLU A 284 -17.41 10.92 -6.65
CA GLU A 284 -17.91 11.86 -5.63
C GLU A 284 -18.45 11.10 -4.41
N TYR A 285 -17.85 11.31 -3.24
CA TYR A 285 -18.44 10.93 -1.96
C TYR A 285 -19.64 11.83 -1.56
N GLY A 286 -20.10 12.67 -2.49
CA GLY A 286 -21.14 13.67 -2.29
C GLY A 286 -20.62 14.94 -1.62
N ASN A 287 -21.51 15.94 -1.51
CA ASN A 287 -21.24 17.14 -0.73
C ASN A 287 -21.30 16.82 0.77
N LEU A 288 -20.34 17.36 1.52
CA LEU A 288 -20.34 17.31 2.97
C LEU A 288 -21.56 18.08 3.50
N GLN A 289 -22.28 17.45 4.43
CA GLN A 289 -23.34 18.11 5.19
C GLN A 289 -22.69 18.91 6.32
N ILE A 290 -22.46 20.20 6.07
CA ILE A 290 -21.77 21.10 7.01
C ILE A 290 -22.80 21.77 7.92
N THR A 291 -22.63 21.64 9.24
CA THR A 291 -23.48 22.33 10.22
C THR A 291 -23.14 23.82 10.30
N PRO A 292 -24.01 24.67 10.88
CA PRO A 292 -23.71 26.09 11.10
C PRO A 292 -22.42 26.35 11.91
N GLU A 293 -21.98 25.37 12.71
CA GLU A 293 -20.73 25.41 13.48
C GLU A 293 -19.49 24.97 12.66
N GLY A 294 -19.66 24.62 11.38
CA GLY A 294 -18.56 24.20 10.51
C GLY A 294 -18.11 22.75 10.73
N HIS A 295 -19.00 21.88 11.21
CA HIS A 295 -18.73 20.46 11.41
C HIS A 295 -19.35 19.60 10.31
N ALA A 296 -18.74 18.46 9.98
CA ALA A 296 -19.34 17.47 9.09
C ALA A 296 -19.03 16.04 9.57
N LYS A 297 -20.01 15.14 9.38
CA LYS A 297 -19.88 13.71 9.66
C LYS A 297 -19.95 12.90 8.37
N ILE A 298 -19.07 11.91 8.24
CA ILE A 298 -18.98 11.00 7.09
C ILE A 298 -19.42 9.62 7.55
N ASP A 299 -20.34 9.00 6.82
CA ASP A 299 -20.70 7.57 6.94
C ASP A 299 -21.12 7.07 5.55
N ILE A 300 -20.21 6.38 4.86
CA ILE A 300 -20.35 5.97 3.46
C ILE A 300 -19.97 4.50 3.30
N ILE A 301 -20.69 3.80 2.44
CA ILE A 301 -20.27 2.51 1.90
C ILE A 301 -19.78 2.73 0.48
N ASP A 302 -18.48 2.55 0.29
CA ASP A 302 -17.82 2.62 -1.00
C ASP A 302 -17.63 1.23 -1.58
N LYS A 303 -18.03 1.04 -2.84
CA LYS A 303 -17.91 -0.25 -3.55
C LYS A 303 -16.89 -0.20 -4.69
N ARG A 304 -16.24 0.95 -4.89
CA ARG A 304 -15.31 1.20 -5.99
C ARG A 304 -13.87 1.30 -5.50
N SER A 305 -13.64 1.98 -4.38
CA SER A 305 -12.29 2.06 -3.80
C SER A 305 -11.98 0.87 -2.90
N THR A 306 -10.68 0.58 -2.79
CA THR A 306 -10.14 -0.54 -2.02
C THR A 306 -8.91 -0.09 -1.23
N LEU A 307 -8.67 -0.69 -0.06
CA LEU A 307 -7.48 -0.52 0.78
C LEU A 307 -6.37 -1.51 0.40
N PHE A 308 -6.61 -2.37 -0.58
CA PHE A 308 -5.68 -3.39 -1.04
C PHE A 308 -5.67 -3.49 -2.55
N GLY A 309 -4.54 -3.91 -3.11
CA GLY A 309 -4.37 -4.05 -4.55
C GLY A 309 -3.87 -2.80 -5.26
N PRO A 310 -3.97 -2.74 -6.60
CA PRO A 310 -3.24 -1.78 -7.43
C PRO A 310 -3.94 -0.43 -7.42
N SER A 311 -5.27 -0.50 -7.37
CA SER A 311 -6.19 0.60 -7.13
C SER A 311 -6.35 0.90 -5.64
N SER A 312 -5.43 0.39 -4.79
CA SER A 312 -5.44 0.72 -3.37
C SER A 312 -5.32 2.22 -3.18
N ILE A 313 -6.08 2.72 -2.22
CA ILE A 313 -6.04 4.12 -1.80
C ILE A 313 -5.05 4.33 -0.65
N ILE A 314 -4.38 3.28 -0.16
CA ILE A 314 -3.30 3.41 0.81
C ILE A 314 -2.14 4.21 0.20
N GLY A 315 -1.57 5.12 0.99
CA GLY A 315 -0.51 6.03 0.55
C GLY A 315 -0.98 7.16 -0.36
N ARG A 316 -2.27 7.19 -0.72
CA ARG A 316 -2.91 8.31 -1.43
C ARG A 316 -3.41 9.35 -0.43
N SER A 317 -3.74 10.54 -0.93
CA SER A 317 -4.28 11.59 -0.08
C SER A 317 -5.80 11.70 -0.20
N ILE A 318 -6.46 12.03 0.91
CA ILE A 318 -7.78 12.66 0.88
C ILE A 318 -7.56 14.16 0.81
N VAL A 319 -8.30 14.83 -0.06
CA VAL A 319 -8.30 16.28 -0.20
C VAL A 319 -9.71 16.82 -0.01
N ILE A 320 -9.87 17.86 0.81
CA ILE A 320 -11.10 18.65 0.93
C ILE A 320 -11.08 19.74 -0.13
N THR A 321 -12.11 19.81 -0.95
CA THR A 321 -12.16 20.74 -2.09
C THR A 321 -13.55 21.35 -2.25
N ASP A 322 -13.66 22.45 -3.00
CA ASP A 322 -14.98 22.90 -3.47
C ASP A 322 -15.60 21.89 -4.45
N GLU A 323 -16.92 21.90 -4.52
CA GLU A 323 -17.73 21.14 -5.48
C GLU A 323 -17.26 21.38 -6.94
N LYS A 324 -16.97 22.63 -7.31
CA LYS A 324 -16.71 23.08 -8.69
C LYS A 324 -15.25 22.98 -9.18
N GLU A 325 -14.38 22.22 -8.53
CA GLU A 325 -13.01 22.07 -9.04
C GLU A 325 -13.05 21.43 -10.46
N GLU A 326 -12.57 22.14 -11.48
CA GLU A 326 -12.33 21.57 -12.82
C GLU A 326 -10.98 20.83 -12.81
N ASP A 327 -10.93 19.62 -13.38
CA ASP A 327 -9.69 18.85 -13.47
C ASP A 327 -8.64 19.61 -14.30
N PHE A 328 -7.46 19.84 -13.73
CA PHE A 328 -6.39 20.57 -14.41
C PHE A 328 -5.84 19.77 -15.59
N THR A 329 -6.22 20.15 -16.82
CA THR A 329 -5.38 19.91 -18.00
C THR A 329 -4.21 20.88 -17.96
N ARG A 330 -3.00 20.32 -17.88
CA ARG A 330 -1.73 21.04 -17.90
C ARG A 330 -1.67 22.00 -19.11
N ILE A 331 -1.51 23.30 -18.85
CA ILE A 331 -1.17 24.30 -19.88
C ILE A 331 0.34 24.16 -20.15
N ASP A 332 0.71 23.28 -21.07
CA ASP A 332 2.04 23.30 -21.67
C ASP A 332 1.95 24.11 -22.98
N THR A 333 2.00 25.44 -22.88
CA THR A 333 2.39 26.32 -23.99
C THR A 333 3.23 27.47 -23.43
N GLU A 334 4.44 27.64 -23.98
CA GLU A 334 5.50 28.57 -23.54
C GLU A 334 5.17 30.08 -23.57
N GLU A 335 3.91 30.51 -23.63
CA GLU A 335 3.57 31.92 -23.90
C GLU A 335 2.93 32.71 -22.75
N ASN A 336 2.84 32.21 -21.52
CA ASN A 336 2.36 33.05 -20.40
C ASN A 336 3.20 32.93 -19.13
N LYS A 337 4.30 33.68 -19.10
CA LYS A 337 4.87 34.20 -17.84
C LYS A 337 3.93 35.28 -17.29
N GLY A 338 2.83 34.87 -16.67
CA GLY A 338 1.87 35.77 -16.05
C GLY A 338 1.18 35.10 -14.87
N THR A 339 1.58 35.51 -13.66
CA THR A 339 0.89 35.30 -12.37
C THR A 339 0.40 33.87 -12.06
N ALA A 340 1.19 33.15 -11.26
CA ALA A 340 0.72 31.96 -10.55
C ALA A 340 -0.46 32.35 -9.65
N THR A 341 -1.68 32.04 -10.09
CA THR A 341 -2.88 32.15 -9.27
C THR A 341 -2.85 31.03 -8.22
N THR A 342 -2.77 31.41 -6.95
CA THR A 342 -2.89 30.52 -5.78
C THR A 342 -4.21 29.76 -5.86
N ASN A 343 -4.15 28.43 -5.90
CA ASN A 343 -5.31 27.54 -6.04
C ASN A 343 -6.18 27.56 -4.77
N THR A 344 -7.20 28.41 -4.74
CA THR A 344 -8.14 28.63 -3.62
C THR A 344 -9.13 27.48 -3.35
N ASN A 345 -9.05 26.39 -4.14
CA ASN A 345 -10.12 25.39 -4.22
C ASN A 345 -9.81 24.11 -3.43
N ARG A 346 -8.57 23.91 -2.97
CA ARG A 346 -8.15 22.77 -2.13
C ARG A 346 -7.80 23.24 -0.74
N LEU A 347 -8.55 22.78 0.26
CA LEU A 347 -8.58 23.38 1.59
C LEU A 347 -7.90 22.58 2.67
N ALA A 348 -7.74 21.27 2.50
CA ALA A 348 -7.01 20.43 3.44
C ALA A 348 -6.63 19.14 2.74
N ALA A 349 -5.55 18.50 3.20
CA ALA A 349 -5.20 17.17 2.74
C ALA A 349 -4.65 16.30 3.87
N GLY A 350 -4.64 15.00 3.65
CA GLY A 350 -4.09 14.02 4.58
C GLY A 350 -3.81 12.72 3.85
N VAL A 351 -2.80 11.99 4.29
CA VAL A 351 -2.42 10.71 3.66
C VAL A 351 -3.17 9.57 4.33
N ILE A 352 -3.72 8.67 3.53
CA ILE A 352 -4.37 7.44 3.97
C ILE A 352 -3.27 6.44 4.36
N GLY A 353 -3.10 6.22 5.65
CA GLY A 353 -2.18 5.22 6.19
C GLY A 353 -2.93 4.00 6.73
N ILE A 354 -2.31 2.82 6.63
CA ILE A 354 -2.84 1.61 7.27
C ILE A 354 -2.90 1.83 8.79
N CYS A 355 -4.02 1.43 9.40
CA CYS A 355 -4.20 1.43 10.84
C CYS A 355 -3.98 -0.01 11.36
N PRO A 356 -3.07 -0.20 12.32
CA PRO A 356 -2.76 -1.53 12.85
C PRO A 356 -3.89 -2.24 13.58
#